data_AF-A0A3A9EMF8-F1
#
_entry.id   AF-A0A3A9EMF8-F1
#
_cell.length_a   1.000
_cell.length_b   1.000
_cell.length_c   1.000
_cell.angle_alpha   90.00
_cell.angle_beta   90.00
_cell.angle_gamma   90.00
#
_symmetry.space_group_name_H-M   'P 1'
#
loop_
_entity.id
_entity.type
_entity.pdbx_description
1 polymer ?
#
loop_
_entity_poly.entity_id
_entity_poly.type
_entity_poly.pdbx_seq_one_letter_code
_entity_poly.pdbx_strand_id
1 'polypeptide(L)' 'MKRVVIGGFLSLIGSIWALAALLVGGAYMDRVGSWSTPPGRYGTAMLASGMAVPLAVGGILLLLGLASMAVEYFRKEK' A
#
# COMPACT_ATOMS: atom_id res chain seq x y z
N MET A 1 6.29 -21.23 11.63
CA MET A 1 7.22 -20.72 10.58
C MET A 1 6.59 -20.51 9.20
N LYS A 2 5.78 -21.42 8.63
CA LYS A 2 5.15 -21.22 7.30
C LYS A 2 4.39 -19.89 7.18
N ARG A 3 3.65 -19.49 8.23
CA ARG A 3 2.91 -18.21 8.29
C ARG A 3 3.82 -16.97 8.30
N VAL A 4 5.03 -17.09 8.86
CA VAL A 4 6.03 -16.01 8.86
C VAL A 4 6.56 -15.81 7.46
N VAL A 5 6.91 -16.88 6.76
CA VAL A 5 7.41 -16.82 5.37
C VAL A 5 6.34 -16.22 4.45
N ILE A 6 5.10 -16.73 4.51
CA ILE A 6 3.99 -16.22 3.69
C ILE A 6 3.72 -14.74 4.02
N GLY A 7 3.69 -14.39 5.31
CA GLY A 7 3.48 -13.01 5.74
C GLY A 7 4.60 -12.07 5.28
N GLY A 8 5.85 -12.55 5.29
CA GLY A 8 7.00 -11.82 4.76
C GLY A 8 6.83 -11.50 3.27
N PHE A 9 6.52 -12.50 2.44
CA PHE A 9 6.28 -12.28 1.01
C PHE A 9 5.11 -11.33 0.74
N LEU A 10 3.98 -11.50 1.44
CA LEU A 10 2.83 -10.61 1.30
C LEU A 10 3.19 -9.16 1.68
N SER A 11 3.94 -8.97 2.77
CA SER A 11 4.37 -7.64 3.21
C SER A 11 5.32 -6.99 2.21
N LEU A 12 6.27 -7.74 1.66
CA LEU A 12 7.23 -7.26 0.68
C LEU A 12 6.52 -6.83 -0.60
N ILE A 13 5.69 -7.70 -1.18
CA ILE A 13 4.93 -7.40 -2.40
C ILE A 13 4.01 -6.18 -2.16
N GLY A 14 3.28 -6.17 -1.05
CA GLY A 14 2.41 -5.05 -0.68
C GLY A 14 3.18 -3.72 -0.58
N SER A 15 4.36 -3.73 0.05
CA SER A 15 5.21 -2.54 0.20
C SER A 15 5.72 -2.00 -1.14
N ILE A 16 6.21 -2.87 -2.02
CA ILE A 16 6.72 -2.49 -3.34
C ILE A 16 5.58 -1.93 -4.19
N TRP A 17 4.42 -2.58 -4.16
CA TRP A 17 3.25 -2.17 -4.93
C TRP A 17 2.68 -0.83 -4.45
N ALA A 18 2.57 -0.63 -3.13
CA ALA A 18 2.15 0.62 -2.54
C ALA A 18 3.12 1.77 -2.87
N LEU A 19 4.43 1.52 -2.76
CA LEU A 19 5.45 2.52 -3.10
C LEU A 19 5.38 2.92 -4.57
N ALA A 20 5.26 1.95 -5.48
CA ALA A 20 5.11 2.21 -6.90
C ALA A 20 3.87 3.07 -7.20
N ALA A 21 2.72 2.75 -6.60
CA ALA A 21 1.50 3.52 -6.75
C ALA A 21 1.67 4.98 -6.28
N LEU A 22 2.34 5.18 -5.13
CA LEU A 22 2.60 6.52 -4.60
C LEU A 22 3.49 7.35 -5.52
N LEU A 23 4.56 6.74 -6.07
CA LEU A 23 5.49 7.40 -6.98
C LEU A 23 4.83 7.77 -8.31
N VAL A 24 4.06 6.85 -8.90
CA VAL A 24 3.34 7.11 -10.16
C VAL A 24 2.26 8.17 -9.98
N GLY A 25 1.50 8.13 -8.88
CA GLY A 25 0.54 9.18 -8.57
C GLY A 25 1.19 10.55 -8.37
N GLY A 26 2.38 10.58 -7.76
CA GLY A 26 3.18 11.81 -7.63
C GLY A 26 3.63 12.34 -8.98
N ALA A 27 4.13 11.47 -9.86
CA ALA A 27 4.52 11.84 -11.22
C ALA A 27 3.34 12.36 -12.07
N TYR A 28 2.10 11.99 -11.71
CA TYR A 28 0.89 12.47 -12.39
C TYR A 28 0.44 13.87 -11.92
N MET A 29 1.07 14.46 -10.90
CA MET A 29 0.65 15.75 -10.36
C MET A 29 0.74 16.91 -11.36
N ASP A 30 1.62 16.84 -12.35
CA ASP A 30 1.74 17.88 -13.40
C ASP A 30 0.64 17.79 -14.45
N ARG A 31 -0.15 16.71 -14.43
CA ARG A 31 -1.30 16.48 -15.31
C ARG A 31 -2.63 16.94 -14.68
N VAL A 32 -2.62 17.39 -13.42
CA VAL A 32 -3.82 17.82 -12.69
C VAL A 32 -3.63 19.22 -12.10
N GLY A 33 -4.72 19.99 -12.07
CA GLY A 33 -4.74 21.31 -11.43
C GLY A 33 -4.53 21.24 -9.92
N SER A 34 -4.00 22.31 -9.32
CA SER A 34 -3.88 22.46 -7.86
C SER A 34 -5.11 23.16 -7.29
N TRP A 35 -5.67 22.64 -6.20
CA TRP A 35 -6.70 23.33 -5.42
C TRP A 35 -6.56 23.03 -3.93
N SER A 36 -7.11 23.91 -3.10
CA SER A 36 -7.02 23.87 -1.63
C SER A 36 -8.05 22.95 -0.97
N THR A 37 -9.12 22.57 -1.68
CA THR A 37 -10.13 21.65 -1.16
C THR A 37 -9.67 20.18 -1.22
N PRO A 38 -10.06 19.32 -0.26
CA PRO A 38 -9.80 17.89 -0.36
C PRO A 38 -10.38 17.30 -1.68
N PRO A 39 -9.69 16.34 -2.33
CA PRO A 39 -8.53 15.58 -1.85
C PRO A 39 -7.16 16.24 -2.11
N GLY A 40 -7.13 17.52 -2.51
CA GLY A 40 -5.92 18.27 -2.84
C GLY A 40 -5.21 17.75 -4.10
N ARG A 41 -4.13 18.42 -4.52
CA ARG A 41 -3.44 18.11 -5.79
C ARG A 41 -2.99 16.65 -5.90
N TYR A 42 -2.36 16.11 -4.85
CA TYR A 42 -1.85 14.74 -4.86
C TYR A 42 -2.97 13.69 -4.87
N GLY A 43 -4.01 13.88 -4.04
CA GLY A 43 -5.14 12.97 -4.00
C GLY A 43 -5.89 12.94 -5.33
N THR A 44 -6.07 14.09 -5.98
CA THR A 44 -6.59 14.16 -7.35
C THR A 44 -5.70 13.42 -8.34
N ALA A 45 -4.38 13.60 -8.26
CA ALA A 45 -3.44 12.90 -9.14
C ALA A 45 -3.54 11.37 -8.97
N MET A 46 -3.68 10.88 -7.74
CA MET A 46 -3.88 9.46 -7.43
C MET A 46 -5.19 8.90 -7.98
N LEU A 47 -6.27 9.68 -7.95
CA LEU A 47 -7.56 9.28 -8.51
C LEU A 47 -7.55 9.34 -10.04
N ALA A 48 -7.04 10.41 -10.63
CA ALA A 48 -6.98 10.61 -12.07
C ALA A 48 -6.03 9.63 -12.78
N SER A 49 -4.93 9.25 -12.13
CA SER A 49 -4.01 8.21 -12.64
C SER A 49 -4.51 6.78 -12.42
N GLY A 50 -5.59 6.59 -11.65
CA GLY A 50 -6.08 5.27 -11.23
C GLY A 50 -5.19 4.56 -10.20
N MET A 51 -4.14 5.21 -9.67
CA MET A 51 -3.20 4.62 -8.71
C MET A 51 -3.76 4.46 -7.29
N ALA A 52 -4.93 5.04 -7.00
CA ALA A 52 -5.63 4.83 -5.73
C ALA A 52 -5.96 3.34 -5.47
N VAL A 53 -6.37 2.60 -6.50
CA VAL A 53 -6.70 1.16 -6.36
C VAL A 53 -5.44 0.31 -6.13
N PRO A 54 -4.37 0.43 -6.93
CA PRO A 54 -3.07 -0.19 -6.64
C PRO A 54 -2.57 0.11 -5.23
N LEU A 55 -2.67 1.36 -4.76
CA LEU A 55 -2.25 1.71 -3.40
C LEU A 55 -3.08 0.96 -2.35
N ALA A 56 -4.40 0.91 -2.50
CA ALA A 56 -5.27 0.21 -1.56
C ALA A 56 -4.97 -1.29 -1.52
N VAL A 57 -4.81 -1.94 -2.68
CA VAL A 57 -4.48 -3.37 -2.77
C VAL A 57 -3.11 -3.64 -2.16
N GLY A 58 -2.10 -2.83 -2.48
CA GLY A 58 -0.76 -2.93 -1.89
C GLY A 58 -0.78 -2.78 -0.36
N GLY A 59 -1.54 -1.80 0.14
CA GLY A 59 -1.74 -1.58 1.57
C GLY A 59 -2.42 -2.76 2.27
N ILE A 60 -3.45 -3.36 1.66
CA ILE A 60 -4.11 -4.56 2.21
C ILE A 60 -3.13 -5.73 2.28
N LEU A 61 -2.38 -5.99 1.21
CA LEU A 61 -1.38 -7.07 1.19
C LEU A 61 -0.29 -6.85 2.25
N LEU A 62 0.17 -5.60 2.42
CA LEU A 62 1.11 -5.21 3.46
C LEU A 62 0.55 -5.56 4.85
N LEU A 63 -0.65 -5.08 5.16
CA LEU A 63 -1.29 -5.26 6.47
C LEU A 63 -1.56 -6.74 6.77
N LEU A 64 -2.04 -7.51 5.78
CA LEU A 64 -2.24 -8.95 5.93
C LEU A 64 -0.93 -9.69 6.17
N GLY A 65 0.14 -9.30 5.46
CA GLY A 65 1.47 -9.86 5.64
C GLY A 65 2.00 -9.63 7.07
N LEU A 66 1.92 -8.38 7.54
CA LEU A 66 2.31 -8.01 8.90
C LEU A 66 1.45 -8.71 9.96
N ALA A 67 0.14 -8.77 9.78
CA ALA A 67 -0.77 -9.43 10.70
C ALA A 67 -0.47 -10.94 10.80
N SER A 68 -0.22 -11.62 9.68
CA SER A 68 0.14 -13.05 9.67
C SER A 68 1.43 -13.32 10.46
N MET A 69 2.44 -12.47 10.30
CA MET A 69 3.69 -12.58 11.06
C MET A 69 3.47 -12.30 12.55
N ALA A 70 2.73 -11.24 12.89
CA ALA A 70 2.42 -10.88 14.27
C ALA A 70 1.66 -12.00 14.99
N VAL A 71 0.65 -12.60 14.35
CA VAL A 71 -0.13 -13.70 14.93
C VAL A 71 0.75 -14.91 15.25
N GLU A 72 1.69 -15.27 14.36
CA GLU A 72 2.60 -16.39 14.64
C GLU A 72 3.61 -16.03 15.74
N TYR A 73 4.12 -14.78 15.76
CA TYR A 73 5.09 -14.33 16.75
C TYR A 73 4.51 -14.29 18.18
N PHE A 74 3.26 -13.82 18.31
CA PHE A 74 2.56 -13.77 19.61
C PHE A 74 1.84 -15.06 19.98
N ARG A 75 1.95 -16.11 19.16
CA ARG A 75 1.36 -17.41 19.49
C ARG A 75 2.16 -18.00 20.66
N LYS A 76 1.54 -18.06 21.84
CA LYS A 76 2.10 -18.81 22.97
C LYS A 76 2.40 -20.24 22.50
N GLU A 77 3.63 -20.69 22.77
CA GLU A 77 3.96 -22.10 22.63
C GLU A 77 2.96 -22.91 23.46
N LYS A 78 2.38 -23.92 22.83
CA LYS A 78 1.47 -24.85 23.47
C LYS A 78 2.29 -25.96 24.10
#